data_AF-A0A1C5RL37-F1
#
_entry.id   AF-A0A1C5RL37-F1
#
_cell.length_a   1.000
_cell.length_b   1.000
_cell.length_c   1.000
_cell.angle_alpha   90.00
_cell.angle_beta   90.00
_cell.angle_gamma   90.00
#
_symmetry.space_group_name_H-M   'P 1'
#
loop_
_entity.id
_entity.type
_entity.pdbx_description
1 polymer ?
#
loop_
_entity_poly.entity_id
_entity_poly.type
_entity_poly.pdbx_seq_one_letter_code
_entity_poly.pdbx_strand_id
1 'polypeptide(L)'
;MAKAWGKVFMAVFSYLYKYRPYMTVWVICCLGVGAYDSIKQHDIDALLAYVIFMLVPTVIKKILLTISRIGGGNIYDEKLLGRGPRGRFINYINEYLDK
;
A
#
# COMPACT_ATOMS: atom_id res chain seq x y z
N MET A 1 -13.01 -1.68 22.49
CA MET A 1 -13.03 -1.47 21.02
C MET A 1 -11.76 -0.81 20.49
N ALA A 2 -11.29 0.34 21.01
CA ALA A 2 -10.08 1.02 20.51
C ALA A 2 -8.80 0.14 20.40
N LYS A 3 -8.58 -0.78 21.35
CA LYS A 3 -7.46 -1.75 21.31
C LYS A 3 -7.54 -2.74 20.12
N ALA A 4 -8.76 -3.12 19.71
CA ALA A 4 -8.95 -4.02 18.58
C ALA A 4 -8.64 -3.32 17.26
N TRP A 5 -9.08 -2.06 17.11
CA TRP A 5 -8.75 -1.23 15.96
C TRP A 5 -7.24 -1.03 15.82
N GLY A 6 -6.51 -0.76 16.92
CA GLY A 6 -5.05 -0.64 16.89
C GLY A 6 -4.33 -1.89 16.38
N LYS A 7 -4.76 -3.09 16.80
CA LYS A 7 -4.20 -4.36 16.32
C LYS A 7 -4.47 -4.60 14.84
N VAL A 8 -5.68 -4.29 14.36
CA VAL A 8 -6.03 -4.40 12.93
C VAL A 8 -5.18 -3.45 12.10
N PHE A 9 -4.99 -2.20 12.56
CA PHE A 9 -4.10 -1.25 11.88
C PHE A 9 -2.66 -1.76 11.81
N MET A 10 -2.10 -2.28 12.91
CA MET A 10 -0.77 -2.88 12.90
C MET A 10 -0.67 -4.07 11.94
N ALA A 11 -1.69 -4.93 11.88
CA ALA A 11 -1.74 -6.06 10.94
C ALA A 11 -1.72 -5.58 9.48
N VAL A 12 -2.49 -4.53 9.17
CA VAL A 12 -2.52 -3.91 7.83
C VAL A 12 -1.17 -3.28 7.49
N PHE A 13 -0.55 -2.53 8.40
CA PHE A 13 0.78 -1.95 8.19
C PHE A 13 1.85 -3.04 8.01
N SER A 14 1.81 -4.11 8.81
CA SER A 14 2.71 -5.25 8.67
C SER A 14 2.55 -5.94 7.31
N TYR A 15 1.31 -6.14 6.86
CA TYR A 15 1.04 -6.70 5.53
C TYR A 15 1.57 -5.80 4.42
N LEU A 16 1.30 -4.50 4.50
CA LEU A 16 1.76 -3.53 3.50
C LEU A 16 3.29 -3.46 3.45
N TYR A 17 3.96 -3.44 4.60
CA TYR A 17 5.42 -3.44 4.66
C TYR A 17 6.02 -4.75 4.10
N LYS A 18 5.43 -5.90 4.44
CA LYS A 18 5.94 -7.22 4.01
C LYS A 18 5.74 -7.48 2.52
N TYR A 19 4.58 -7.10 1.98
CA TYR A 19 4.22 -7.43 0.60
C TYR A 19 4.38 -6.28 -0.39
N ARG A 20 4.46 -5.03 0.09
CA ARG A 20 4.56 -3.82 -0.74
C ARG A 20 5.44 -2.73 -0.11
N PRO A 21 6.69 -3.06 0.32
CA PRO A 21 7.55 -2.14 1.07
C PRO A 21 7.76 -0.82 0.33
N TYR A 22 7.96 -0.86 -1.00
CA TYR A 22 8.15 0.33 -1.82
C TYR A 22 6.93 1.26 -1.85
N MET A 23 5.70 0.74 -1.84
CA MET A 23 4.49 1.58 -1.81
C MET A 23 4.34 2.26 -0.46
N THR A 24 4.63 1.55 0.64
CA THR A 24 4.62 2.14 1.98
C THR A 24 5.64 3.25 2.11
N VAL A 25 6.87 3.06 1.64
CA VAL A 25 7.90 4.10 1.65
C VAL A 25 7.48 5.29 0.80
N TRP A 26 6.91 5.05 -0.39
CA TRP A 26 6.39 6.11 -1.25
C TRP A 26 5.33 6.98 -0.55
N VAL A 27 4.33 6.34 0.07
CA VAL A 27 3.26 7.05 0.80
C VAL A 27 3.83 7.86 1.95
N ILE A 28 4.76 7.30 2.72
CA ILE A 28 5.42 8.01 3.83
C ILE A 28 6.20 9.22 3.31
N CYS A 29 6.97 9.07 2.23
CA CYS A 29 7.71 10.18 1.63
C CYS A 29 6.77 11.28 1.12
N CYS A 30 5.69 10.92 0.40
CA CYS A 30 4.72 11.91 -0.07
C CYS A 30 4.03 12.64 1.10
N LEU A 31 3.69 11.94 2.19
CA LEU A 31 3.07 12.56 3.37
C LEU A 31 4.05 13.49 4.07
N GLY A 32 5.30 13.05 4.27
CA GLY A 32 6.33 13.83 4.94
C GLY A 32 6.70 15.08 4.16
N VAL A 33 6.95 14.95 2.85
CA VAL A 33 7.29 16.08 1.98
C VAL A 33 6.11 17.03 1.84
N GLY A 34 4.89 16.51 1.62
CA GLY A 34 3.70 17.35 1.52
C GLY A 34 3.38 18.12 2.79
N ALA A 35 3.57 17.51 3.96
CA ALA A 35 3.42 18.21 5.24
C ALA A 35 4.51 19.28 5.42
N TYR A 36 5.76 18.96 5.10
CA TYR A 36 6.87 19.92 5.20
C TYR A 36 6.65 21.13 4.28
N ASP A 37 6.32 20.90 3.01
CA ASP A 37 6.09 21.97 2.05
C ASP A 37 4.85 22.79 2.38
N SER A 38 3.77 22.15 2.85
CA SER A 38 2.56 22.85 3.27
C SER A 38 2.81 23.77 4.47
N ILE A 39 3.59 23.33 5.46
CA ILE A 39 4.00 24.17 6.60
C ILE A 39 4.88 25.32 6.11
N LYS A 40 5.84 25.04 5.22
CA LYS A 40 6.79 26.04 4.73
C LYS A 40 6.13 27.11 3.86
N GLN A 41 5.15 26.73 3.05
CA GLN A 41 4.45 27.63 2.13
C GLN A 41 3.16 28.22 2.72
N HIS A 42 2.76 27.77 3.91
CA HIS A 42 1.47 28.08 4.54
C HIS A 42 0.28 27.81 3.62
N ASP A 43 0.42 26.82 2.73
CA ASP A 43 -0.53 26.50 1.68
C ASP A 43 -0.89 25.01 1.74
N ILE A 44 -2.19 24.71 1.71
CA ILE A 44 -2.73 23.35 1.74
C ILE A 44 -2.66 22.70 0.36
N ASP A 45 -2.59 23.49 -0.71
CA ASP A 45 -2.60 22.97 -2.08
C ASP A 45 -1.40 22.05 -2.35
N ALA A 46 -0.24 22.36 -1.76
CA ALA A 46 0.95 21.52 -1.80
C ALA A 46 0.67 20.13 -1.20
N LEU A 47 0.05 20.06 -0.03
CA LEU A 47 -0.30 18.79 0.62
C LEU A 47 -1.29 17.99 -0.23
N LEU A 48 -2.27 18.67 -0.82
CA LEU A 48 -3.29 18.07 -1.68
C LEU A 48 -2.68 17.44 -2.95
N ALA A 49 -1.71 18.12 -3.58
CA ALA A 49 -0.96 17.59 -4.72
C ALA A 49 -0.19 16.31 -4.34
N TYR A 50 0.47 16.29 -3.19
CA TYR A 50 1.19 15.10 -2.71
C TYR A 50 0.26 13.94 -2.36
N VAL A 51 -0.95 14.20 -1.83
CA VAL A 51 -1.98 13.18 -1.59
C VAL A 51 -2.42 12.52 -2.91
N ILE A 52 -2.59 13.31 -3.98
CA ILE A 52 -2.89 12.76 -5.32
C ILE A 52 -1.71 11.91 -5.82
N PHE A 53 -0.48 12.37 -5.60
CA PHE A 53 0.74 11.67 -6.03
C PHE A 53 0.97 10.32 -5.32
N MET A 54 0.39 10.12 -4.13
CA MET A 54 0.41 8.82 -3.44
C MET A 54 -0.32 7.72 -4.22
N LEU A 55 -1.24 8.08 -5.13
CA LEU A 55 -1.99 7.11 -5.92
C LEU A 55 -1.17 6.52 -7.07
N VAL A 56 -0.05 7.15 -7.45
CA VAL A 56 0.78 6.76 -8.61
C VAL A 56 1.22 5.30 -8.56
N PRO A 57 1.82 4.77 -7.46
CA PRO A 57 2.19 3.35 -7.38
C PRO A 57 1.00 2.40 -7.51
N THR A 58 -0.19 2.84 -7.10
CA THR A 58 -1.43 2.05 -7.19
C THR A 58 -1.90 1.93 -8.63
N VAL A 59 -1.84 3.04 -9.37
CA VAL A 59 -2.17 3.09 -10.81
C VAL A 59 -1.17 2.26 -11.62
N ILE A 60 0.13 2.43 -11.38
CA ILE A 60 1.19 1.64 -12.02
C ILE A 60 0.97 0.14 -11.79
N LYS A 61 0.70 -0.27 -10.54
CA LYS A 61 0.44 -1.69 -10.25
C LYS A 61 -0.81 -2.21 -10.95
N LYS A 62 -1.89 -1.41 -11.03
CA LYS A 62 -3.09 -1.80 -11.80
C LYS A 62 -2.76 -2.01 -13.28
N ILE A 63 -2.01 -1.10 -13.89
CA ILE A 63 -1.60 -1.20 -15.30
C ILE A 63 -0.75 -2.47 -15.51
N LEU A 64 0.25 -2.72 -14.65
CA LEU A 64 1.07 -3.93 -14.70
C LEU A 64 0.23 -5.22 -14.58
N LEU A 65 -0.75 -5.24 -13.67
CA LEU A 65 -1.66 -6.38 -13.51
C LEU A 65 -2.56 -6.58 -14.74
N THR A 66 -3.05 -5.50 -15.35
CA THR A 66 -3.84 -5.57 -16.58
C THR A 66 -3.01 -6.11 -17.74
N ILE A 67 -1.78 -5.62 -17.93
CA ILE A 67 -0.86 -6.12 -18.95
C ILE A 67 -0.49 -7.59 -18.70
N SER A 68 -0.23 -7.96 -17.44
CA SER A 68 0.03 -9.35 -17.04
C SER A 68 -1.15 -10.28 -17.34
N ARG A 69 -2.39 -9.81 -17.24
CA ARG A 69 -3.58 -10.62 -17.57
C ARG A 69 -3.72 -10.88 -19.06
N ILE A 70 -3.27 -9.95 -19.92
CA ILE A 70 -3.26 -10.14 -21.37
C ILE A 70 -2.25 -11.23 -21.78
N GLY A 71 -1.18 -11.43 -20.99
CA GLY A 71 -0.18 -12.48 -21.17
C GLY A 71 -0.54 -13.87 -20.63
N GLY A 72 -1.79 -14.11 -20.19
CA GLY A 72 -2.28 -15.45 -19.87
C GLY A 72 -2.08 -15.94 -18.42
N GLY A 73 -1.52 -15.14 -17.51
CA GLY A 73 -1.39 -15.52 -16.10
C GLY A 73 -0.76 -14.44 -15.22
N ASN A 74 -1.10 -14.42 -13.93
CA ASN A 74 -0.56 -13.48 -12.93
C ASN A 74 0.85 -13.89 -12.49
N ILE A 75 1.77 -14.00 -13.45
CA ILE A 75 3.12 -14.53 -13.30
C ILE A 75 3.92 -13.71 -12.26
N TYR A 76 3.67 -12.40 -12.17
CA TYR A 76 4.38 -11.53 -11.24
C TYR A 76 4.03 -11.83 -9.77
N ASP A 77 2.74 -11.90 -9.40
CA ASP A 77 2.37 -12.16 -8.01
C ASP A 77 2.52 -13.65 -7.62
N GLU A 78 2.48 -14.59 -8.57
CA GLU A 78 2.71 -16.01 -8.30
C GLU A 78 4.20 -16.35 -8.16
N LYS A 79 5.09 -15.82 -9.02
CA LYS A 79 6.55 -16.04 -8.89
C LYS A 79 7.17 -15.31 -7.69
N LEU A 80 6.74 -14.08 -7.38
CA LEU A 80 7.33 -13.33 -6.25
C LEU A 80 6.84 -13.80 -4.88
N LEU A 81 5.61 -14.34 -4.78
CA LEU A 81 4.94 -14.51 -3.49
C LEU A 81 4.46 -15.94 -3.22
N GLY A 82 4.64 -16.87 -4.17
CA GLY A 82 4.44 -18.32 -4.00
C GLY A 82 3.02 -18.77 -3.65
N ARG A 83 2.05 -17.86 -3.60
CA ARG A 83 0.63 -18.11 -3.27
C ARG A 83 -0.27 -17.25 -4.15
N GLY A 84 -1.40 -17.80 -4.58
CA GLY A 84 -2.37 -17.09 -5.41
C GLY A 84 -2.88 -15.77 -4.77
N PRO A 85 -3.41 -14.83 -5.59
CA PRO A 85 -3.82 -13.51 -5.13
C PRO A 85 -5.13 -13.49 -4.32
N ARG A 86 -5.99 -14.51 -4.44
CA ARG A 86 -7.29 -14.54 -3.73
C ARG A 86 -7.11 -14.93 -2.26
N GLY A 87 -7.63 -14.11 -1.35
CA GLY A 87 -7.68 -14.38 0.09
C GLY A 87 -6.40 -14.10 0.88
N ARG A 88 -5.29 -13.72 0.22
CA ARG A 88 -3.98 -13.53 0.87
C ARG A 88 -3.97 -12.47 1.96
N PHE A 89 -4.66 -11.35 1.71
CA PHE A 89 -4.79 -10.24 2.67
C PHE A 89 -5.58 -10.66 3.91
N ILE A 90 -6.75 -11.28 3.71
CA ILE A 90 -7.63 -11.70 4.80
C ILE A 90 -6.96 -12.80 5.63
N ASN A 91 -6.34 -13.79 4.99
CA ASN A 91 -5.62 -14.86 5.69
C ASN A 91 -4.45 -14.31 6.51
N TYR A 92 -3.68 -13.36 5.97
CA TYR A 92 -2.57 -12.75 6.71
C TYR A 92 -3.05 -11.94 7.90
N ILE A 93 -4.14 -11.18 7.75
CA ILE A 93 -4.71 -10.41 8.85
C ILE A 93 -5.23 -11.35 9.95
N ASN A 94 -5.96 -12.40 9.60
CA ASN A 94 -6.43 -13.39 10.57
C ASN A 94 -5.24 -14.06 11.29
N GLU A 95 -4.22 -14.50 10.56
CA GLU A 95 -3.01 -15.10 11.16
C GLU A 95 -2.26 -14.12 12.08
N TYR A 96 -2.27 -12.82 11.78
CA TYR A 96 -1.64 -11.79 12.61
C TYR A 96 -2.47 -11.44 13.85
N LEU A 97 -3.80 -11.52 13.76
CA LEU A 97 -4.72 -11.21 14.86
C LEU A 97 -4.93 -12.39 15.82
N ASP A 98 -4.78 -13.62 15.33
CA ASP A 98 -4.84 -14.85 16.13
C ASP A 98 -3.54 -15.12 16.91
N LYS A 99 -2.45 -14.41 16.58
CA LYS A 99 -1.20 -14.36 17.36
C LYS A 99 -1.27 -13.32 18.48
#